data_AF-R6QIM4-F1
#
_entry.id   AF-R6QIM4-F1
#
_cell.length_a   1.000
_cell.length_b   1.000
_cell.length_c   1.000
_cell.angle_alpha   90.00
_cell.angle_beta   90.00
_cell.angle_gamma   90.00
#
_symmetry.space_group_name_H-M   'P 1'
#
loop_
_entity.id
_entity.type
_entity.pdbx_description
1 polymer ?
#
loop_
_entity_poly.entity_id
_entity_poly.type
_entity_poly.pdbx_seq_one_letter_code
_entity_poly.pdbx_strand_id
1 'polypeptide(L)'
;MKFGEMKYDVPFEKIKNHHWDFNPLQEFMIELEGKRLYKSHPEYSYLQEDPWLKTDRDFYESIVFAYMMDFIKQNDPQYLEYYIKVYGEKDPNDKRYKATNQTYLNRYVNYLREQADPGCLERERQKEEKELQESIAFHAAIAKMDEERHPHVPCPYCKSTNTEKISTVSRAVSVSLVGAASGKIGKQWHCKQCGSNF
;
A
#
# COMPACT_ATOMS: atom_id res chain seq x y z
N MET A 1 20.63 13.44 2.74
CA MET A 1 20.91 14.19 3.99
C MET A 1 21.83 13.38 4.88
N LYS A 2 22.86 13.99 5.49
CA LYS A 2 23.79 13.31 6.41
C LYS A 2 23.43 13.60 7.87
N PHE A 3 23.37 12.56 8.69
CA PHE A 3 22.99 12.66 10.11
C PHE A 3 24.21 12.38 10.99
N GLY A 4 24.70 13.41 11.67
CA GLY A 4 25.80 13.30 12.63
C GLY A 4 27.02 12.53 12.10
N GLU A 5 27.40 11.49 12.85
CA GLU A 5 28.56 10.64 12.53
C GLU A 5 28.26 9.49 11.57
N MET A 6 27.05 9.42 10.99
CA MET A 6 26.69 8.34 10.07
C MET A 6 27.65 8.27 8.88
N LYS A 7 28.11 7.07 8.55
CA LYS A 7 28.98 6.80 7.39
C LYS A 7 28.17 6.44 6.15
N TYR A 8 27.06 5.75 6.34
CA TYR A 8 26.11 5.46 5.28
C TYR A 8 24.86 6.31 5.47
N ASP A 9 24.59 7.19 4.52
CA ASP A 9 23.38 8.02 4.53
C ASP A 9 22.20 7.19 4.03
N VAL A 10 21.20 7.03 4.88
CA VAL A 10 19.94 6.37 4.51
C VAL A 10 19.27 7.23 3.43
N PRO A 11 18.79 6.64 2.32
CA PRO A 11 18.25 7.40 1.19
C PRO A 11 16.82 7.89 1.49
N PHE A 12 16.70 8.88 2.39
CA PHE A 12 15.45 9.45 2.88
C PHE A 12 14.59 10.07 1.79
N GLU A 13 15.23 10.66 0.79
CA GLU A 13 14.54 11.31 -0.34
C GLU A 13 13.75 10.30 -1.18
N LYS A 14 14.04 9.00 -1.05
CA LYS A 14 13.34 7.93 -1.79
C LYS A 14 12.11 7.41 -1.06
N ILE A 15 11.89 7.80 0.19
CA ILE A 15 10.70 7.41 0.96
C ILE A 15 9.49 8.03 0.29
N LYS A 16 8.65 7.20 -0.33
CA LYS A 16 7.37 7.60 -0.92
C LYS A 16 6.24 6.92 -0.18
N ASN A 17 5.15 7.65 0.06
CA ASN A 17 3.91 7.13 0.62
C ASN A 17 4.12 6.33 1.92
N HIS A 18 5.06 6.75 2.76
CA HIS A 18 5.42 6.08 4.02
C HIS A 18 6.04 4.69 3.89
N HIS A 19 6.40 4.25 2.67
CA HIS A 19 7.06 2.97 2.42
C HIS A 19 8.59 3.10 2.44
N TRP A 20 9.21 2.27 3.27
CA TRP A 20 10.66 2.15 3.43
C TRP A 20 11.20 1.00 2.57
N ASP A 21 10.94 1.07 1.26
CA ASP A 21 11.28 0.00 0.32
C ASP A 21 12.74 0.10 -0.14
N PHE A 22 13.64 -0.32 0.73
CA PHE A 22 15.05 -0.42 0.41
C PHE A 22 15.35 -1.65 -0.43
N ASN A 23 16.32 -1.54 -1.33
CA ASN A 23 16.83 -2.72 -2.02
C ASN A 23 17.73 -3.55 -1.08
N PRO A 24 18.01 -4.82 -1.41
CA PRO A 24 18.79 -5.70 -0.52
C PRO A 24 20.18 -5.18 -0.14
N LEU A 25 20.84 -4.43 -1.05
CA LEU A 25 22.14 -3.80 -0.75
C LEU A 25 21.97 -2.65 0.25
N GLN A 26 20.94 -1.82 0.10
CA GLN A 26 20.65 -0.72 1.00
C GLN A 26 20.28 -1.24 2.39
N GLU A 27 19.42 -2.26 2.49
CA GLU A 27 19.10 -2.92 3.76
C GLU A 27 20.37 -3.42 4.46
N PHE A 28 21.26 -4.09 3.72
CA PHE A 28 22.52 -4.58 4.26
C PHE A 28 23.43 -3.43 4.75
N MET A 29 23.53 -2.34 3.99
CA MET A 29 24.31 -1.17 4.39
C MET A 29 23.75 -0.49 5.64
N ILE A 30 22.42 -0.42 5.76
CA ILE A 30 21.74 0.12 6.95
C ILE A 30 22.00 -0.78 8.16
N GLU A 31 21.93 -2.10 7.99
CA GLU A 31 22.25 -3.05 9.05
C GLU A 31 23.69 -2.88 9.55
N LEU A 32 24.66 -2.78 8.64
CA LEU A 32 26.06 -2.53 8.99
C LEU A 32 26.25 -1.20 9.72
N GLU A 33 25.54 -0.17 9.29
CA GLU A 33 25.60 1.15 9.92
C GLU A 33 24.98 1.13 11.32
N GLY A 34 23.86 0.42 11.51
CA GLY A 34 23.26 0.21 12.83
C GLY A 34 24.18 -0.56 13.77
N LYS A 35 24.87 -1.60 13.29
CA LYS A 35 25.92 -2.31 14.06
C LYS A 35 27.04 -1.39 14.49
N ARG A 36 27.48 -0.50 13.59
CA ARG A 36 28.54 0.47 13.86
C ARG A 36 28.08 1.48 14.91
N LEU A 37 26.89 2.07 14.75
CA LEU A 37 26.31 3.03 15.68
C LEU A 37 26.11 2.40 17.06
N TYR A 38 25.63 1.16 17.14
CA TYR A 38 25.46 0.48 18.42
C TYR A 38 26.77 0.32 19.19
N LYS A 39 27.90 0.16 18.49
CA LYS A 39 29.22 0.05 19.12
C LYS A 39 29.67 1.37 19.76
N SER A 40 29.35 2.51 19.15
CA SER A 40 29.64 3.84 19.73
C SER A 40 28.55 4.31 20.70
N HIS A 41 27.33 3.84 20.52
CA HIS A 41 26.12 4.26 21.24
C HIS A 41 25.39 3.05 21.86
N PRO A 42 25.98 2.39 22.88
CA PRO A 42 25.36 1.24 23.54
C PRO A 42 24.06 1.58 24.28
N GLU A 43 23.79 2.87 24.53
CA GLU A 43 22.55 3.38 25.13
C GLU A 43 21.29 2.97 24.36
N TYR A 44 21.38 2.67 23.07
CA TYR A 44 20.25 2.20 22.26
C TYR A 44 19.81 0.75 22.54
N SER A 45 20.40 0.09 23.55
CA SER A 45 20.01 -1.26 23.98
C SER A 45 18.52 -1.38 24.34
N TYR A 46 17.88 -0.30 24.83
CA TYR A 46 16.44 -0.28 25.14
C TYR A 46 15.55 -0.61 23.94
N LEU A 47 16.04 -0.42 22.71
CA LEU A 47 15.26 -0.73 21.50
C LEU A 47 14.97 -2.22 21.36
N GLN A 48 15.72 -3.09 22.05
CA GLN A 48 15.44 -4.54 22.11
C GLN A 48 14.09 -4.83 22.77
N GLU A 49 13.55 -3.91 23.56
CA GLU A 49 12.23 -4.07 24.18
C GLU A 49 11.08 -3.89 23.19
N ASP A 50 11.34 -3.53 21.93
CA ASP A 50 10.30 -3.40 20.90
C ASP A 50 9.75 -4.78 20.51
N PRO A 51 8.45 -5.05 20.75
CA PRO A 51 7.86 -6.36 20.55
C PRO A 51 7.72 -6.76 19.07
N TRP A 52 7.95 -5.84 18.14
CA TRP A 52 7.82 -6.08 16.69
C TRP A 52 9.14 -6.42 16.00
N LEU A 53 10.26 -6.40 16.73
CA LEU A 53 11.54 -6.82 16.18
C LEU A 53 11.56 -8.35 16.01
N LYS A 54 11.78 -8.80 14.78
CA LYS A 54 11.79 -10.24 14.45
C LYS A 54 13.20 -10.77 14.25
N THR A 55 14.13 -9.89 13.90
CA THR A 55 15.49 -10.22 13.51
C THR A 55 16.50 -9.24 14.09
N ASP A 56 17.76 -9.65 14.17
CA ASP A 56 18.86 -8.74 14.53
C ASP A 56 18.95 -7.54 13.59
N ARG A 57 18.62 -7.75 12.30
CA ARG A 57 18.54 -6.65 11.33
C ARG A 57 17.51 -5.61 11.75
N ASP A 58 16.32 -6.04 12.16
CA ASP A 58 15.28 -5.11 12.62
C ASP A 58 15.77 -4.24 13.78
N PHE A 59 16.53 -4.84 14.70
CA PHE A 59 17.13 -4.13 15.82
C PHE A 59 18.13 -3.07 15.35
N TYR A 60 19.09 -3.44 14.49
CA TYR A 60 20.07 -2.48 13.98
C TYR A 60 19.46 -1.38 13.12
N GLU A 61 18.42 -1.68 12.33
CA GLU A 61 17.63 -0.66 11.63
C GLU A 61 16.93 0.29 12.62
N SER A 62 16.35 -0.24 13.70
CA SER A 62 15.73 0.56 14.74
C SER A 62 16.72 1.54 15.38
N ILE A 63 17.97 1.12 15.59
CA ILE A 63 19.07 1.97 16.09
C ILE A 63 19.33 3.12 15.12
N VAL A 64 19.45 2.82 13.82
CA VAL A 64 19.66 3.87 12.81
C VAL A 64 18.54 4.90 12.88
N PHE A 65 17.28 4.46 12.92
CA PHE A 65 16.15 5.40 12.99
C PHE A 65 16.11 6.20 14.28
N ALA A 66 16.44 5.59 15.43
CA ALA A 66 16.51 6.28 16.71
C ALA A 66 17.62 7.35 16.70
N TYR A 67 18.80 7.00 16.19
CA TYR A 67 19.93 7.92 16.06
C TYR A 67 19.59 9.14 15.21
N MET A 68 18.95 8.91 14.06
CA MET A 68 18.50 9.98 13.17
C MET A 68 17.48 10.88 13.84
N MET A 69 16.53 10.28 14.58
CA MET A 69 15.55 11.04 15.35
C MET A 69 16.19 11.91 16.41
N ASP A 70 17.15 11.39 17.16
CA ASP A 70 17.84 12.16 18.20
C ASP A 70 18.68 13.29 17.59
N PHE A 71 19.32 13.05 16.44
CA PHE A 71 19.99 14.11 15.68
C PHE A 71 19.01 15.20 15.25
N ILE A 72 17.84 14.86 14.72
CA ILE A 72 16.81 15.85 14.32
C ILE A 72 16.34 16.64 15.54
N LYS A 73 16.04 15.99 16.67
CA LYS A 73 15.61 16.68 17.90
C LYS A 73 16.63 17.72 18.37
N GLN A 74 17.93 17.43 18.21
CA GLN A 74 18.99 18.34 18.60
C GLN A 74 19.19 19.50 17.61
N ASN A 75 19.05 19.25 16.31
CA ASN A 75 19.39 20.22 15.27
C ASN A 75 18.18 21.01 14.73
N ASP A 76 16.98 20.47 14.89
CA ASP A 76 15.72 21.07 14.43
C ASP A 76 14.61 20.85 15.47
N PRO A 77 14.69 21.52 16.64
CA PRO A 77 13.69 21.38 17.69
C PRO A 77 12.31 21.92 17.28
N GLN A 78 12.25 22.82 16.28
CA GLN A 78 11.00 23.37 15.76
C GLN A 78 10.15 22.28 15.10
N TYR A 79 10.79 21.31 14.44
CA TYR A 79 10.08 20.15 13.92
C TYR A 79 9.39 19.35 15.03
N LEU A 80 10.04 19.18 16.20
CA LEU A 80 9.43 18.44 17.31
C LEU A 80 8.19 19.16 17.85
N GLU A 81 8.26 20.48 18.01
CA GLU A 81 7.12 21.31 18.41
C GLU A 81 5.98 21.22 17.38
N TYR A 82 6.30 21.34 16.09
CA TYR A 82 5.34 21.17 15.00
C TYR A 82 4.69 19.78 15.04
N TYR A 83 5.49 18.72 15.19
CA TYR A 83 4.99 17.35 15.22
C TYR A 83 4.00 17.16 16.37
N ILE A 84 4.38 17.57 17.58
CA ILE A 84 3.54 17.40 18.78
C ILE A 84 2.25 18.21 18.61
N LYS A 85 2.32 19.41 18.05
CA LYS A 85 1.15 20.25 17.77
C LYS A 85 0.17 19.61 16.77
N VAL A 86 0.68 18.98 15.72
CA VAL A 86 -0.15 18.43 14.63
C VAL A 86 -0.65 17.03 14.95
N TYR A 87 0.17 16.19 15.57
CA TYR A 87 -0.09 14.77 15.74
C TYR A 87 -0.28 14.33 17.19
N GLY A 88 -0.07 15.23 18.15
CA GLY A 88 -0.15 14.95 19.58
C GLY A 88 1.13 14.35 20.17
N GLU A 89 1.13 14.22 21.49
CA GLU A 89 2.17 13.54 22.23
C GLU A 89 2.10 12.02 22.03
N LYS A 90 3.27 11.38 22.09
CA LYS A 90 3.35 9.93 22.02
C LYS A 90 2.97 9.33 23.38
N ASP A 91 2.29 8.18 23.35
CA ASP A 91 2.16 7.32 24.54
C ASP A 91 3.56 6.93 25.06
N PRO A 92 3.93 7.34 26.30
CA PRO A 92 5.23 7.04 26.87
C PRO A 92 5.45 5.53 27.10
N ASN A 93 4.39 4.74 27.17
CA ASN A 93 4.48 3.29 27.34
C ASN A 93 4.58 2.53 26.01
N ASP A 94 4.48 3.22 24.87
CA ASP A 94 4.53 2.58 23.57
C ASP A 94 5.97 2.22 23.16
N LYS A 95 6.27 0.92 23.33
CA LYS A 95 7.55 0.29 23.00
C LYS A 95 7.76 -0.01 21.52
N ARG A 96 6.84 0.36 20.62
CA ARG A 96 7.01 0.19 19.16
C ARG A 96 8.00 1.21 18.60
N TYR A 97 9.22 1.22 19.12
CA TYR A 97 10.24 2.23 18.85
C TYR A 97 10.56 2.34 17.36
N LYS A 98 10.75 1.21 16.65
CA LYS A 98 11.09 1.20 15.22
C LYS A 98 10.00 1.89 14.41
N ALA A 99 8.75 1.41 14.56
CA ALA A 99 7.60 1.95 13.84
C ALA A 99 7.32 3.43 14.18
N THR A 100 7.50 3.80 15.44
CA THR A 100 7.38 5.19 15.88
C THR A 100 8.41 6.06 15.18
N ASN A 101 9.69 5.71 15.28
CA ASN A 101 10.78 6.50 14.69
C ASN A 101 10.62 6.61 13.16
N GLN A 102 10.26 5.52 12.48
CA GLN A 102 9.92 5.55 11.05
C GLN A 102 8.81 6.55 10.74
N THR A 103 7.75 6.58 11.54
CA THR A 103 6.63 7.52 11.36
C THR A 103 7.08 8.97 11.52
N TYR A 104 7.89 9.26 12.53
CA TYR A 104 8.47 10.59 12.71
C TYR A 104 9.38 10.97 11.55
N LEU A 105 10.25 10.08 11.10
CA LEU A 105 11.19 10.34 10.01
C LEU A 105 10.44 10.60 8.69
N ASN A 106 9.38 9.84 8.41
CA ASN A 106 8.49 10.09 7.27
C ASN A 106 7.85 11.48 7.32
N ARG A 107 7.35 11.87 8.49
CA ARG A 107 6.73 13.19 8.69
C ARG A 107 7.76 14.31 8.62
N TYR A 108 9.02 14.04 8.99
CA TYR A 108 10.10 15.00 8.84
C TYR A 108 10.40 15.28 7.36
N VAL A 109 10.41 14.25 6.51
CA VAL A 109 10.53 14.43 5.06
C VAL A 109 9.41 15.33 4.53
N ASN A 110 8.16 15.07 4.93
CA ASN A 110 7.02 15.90 4.55
C ASN A 110 7.14 17.35 5.06
N TYR A 111 7.62 17.53 6.29
CA TYR A 111 7.89 18.86 6.86
C TYR A 111 8.93 19.63 6.04
N LEU A 112 10.04 19.00 5.68
CA LEU A 112 11.06 19.61 4.82
C LEU A 112 10.51 19.95 3.43
N ARG A 113 9.64 19.12 2.87
CA ARG A 113 8.97 19.38 1.60
C ARG A 113 8.05 20.61 1.68
N GLU A 114 7.26 20.73 2.73
CA GLU A 114 6.39 21.89 2.98
C GLU A 114 7.19 23.18 3.22
N GLN A 115 8.36 23.11 3.86
CA GLN A 115 9.24 24.25 3.97
C GLN A 115 9.81 24.70 2.61
N ALA A 116 10.18 23.74 1.77
CA ALA A 116 10.75 24.02 0.44
C ALA A 116 9.69 24.49 -0.57
N ASP A 117 8.49 23.93 -0.51
CA ASP A 117 7.37 24.23 -1.40
C ASP A 117 6.03 24.19 -0.61
N PRO A 118 5.62 25.33 -0.03
CA PRO A 118 4.40 25.40 0.77
C PRO A 118 3.14 24.97 -0.01
N GLY A 119 2.35 24.11 0.63
CA GLY A 119 1.15 23.51 0.09
C GLY A 119 1.39 22.36 -0.89
N CYS A 120 2.62 21.87 -1.03
CA CYS A 120 2.90 20.73 -1.93
C CYS A 120 2.11 19.47 -1.55
N LEU A 121 1.99 19.17 -0.25
CA LEU A 121 1.27 17.97 0.21
C LEU A 121 -0.24 18.12 0.02
N GLU A 122 -0.76 19.34 0.20
CA GLU A 122 -2.16 19.66 -0.05
C GLU A 122 -2.52 19.45 -1.53
N ARG A 123 -1.68 19.97 -2.43
CA ARG A 123 -1.87 19.80 -3.88
C ARG A 123 -1.82 18.33 -4.30
N GLU A 124 -0.92 17.54 -3.72
CA GLU A 124 -0.87 16.09 -3.97
C GLU A 124 -2.13 15.39 -3.49
N ARG A 125 -2.61 15.68 -2.28
CA ARG A 125 -3.82 15.07 -1.73
C ARG A 125 -5.05 15.39 -2.56
N GLN A 126 -5.21 16.64 -3.00
CA GLN A 126 -6.31 17.05 -3.88
C GLN A 126 -6.26 16.34 -5.24
N LYS A 127 -5.05 16.11 -5.78
CA LYS A 127 -4.87 15.37 -7.02
C LYS A 127 -5.24 13.89 -6.85
N GLU A 128 -4.77 13.24 -5.78
CA GLU A 128 -5.10 11.84 -5.47
C GLU A 128 -6.60 11.63 -5.25
N GLU A 129 -7.25 12.54 -4.51
CA GLU A 129 -8.70 12.50 -4.28
C GLU A 129 -9.48 12.63 -5.60
N LYS A 130 -9.04 13.53 -6.48
CA LYS A 130 -9.64 13.69 -7.81
C LYS A 130 -9.46 12.43 -8.67
N GLU A 131 -8.27 11.86 -8.72
CA GLU A 131 -7.99 10.62 -9.46
C GLU A 131 -8.82 9.43 -8.91
N LEU A 132 -8.96 9.33 -7.59
CA LEU A 132 -9.80 8.33 -6.95
C LEU A 132 -11.27 8.53 -7.30
N GLN A 133 -11.77 9.77 -7.27
CA GLN A 133 -13.15 10.08 -7.65
C GLN A 133 -13.42 9.75 -9.12
N GLU A 134 -12.50 10.08 -10.02
CA GLU A 134 -12.57 9.72 -11.44
C GLU A 134 -12.59 8.21 -11.64
N SER A 135 -11.75 7.47 -10.92
CA SER A 135 -11.71 6.00 -10.94
C SER A 135 -13.03 5.40 -10.44
N ILE A 136 -13.56 5.86 -9.31
CA ILE A 136 -14.85 5.40 -8.77
C ILE A 136 -15.98 5.68 -9.78
N ALA A 137 -16.02 6.87 -10.37
CA ALA A 137 -17.02 7.22 -11.37
C ALA A 137 -16.93 6.34 -12.62
N PHE A 138 -15.71 6.05 -13.09
CA PHE A 138 -15.46 5.15 -14.20
C PHE A 138 -15.94 3.73 -13.92
N HIS A 139 -15.59 3.17 -12.76
CA HIS A 139 -16.03 1.84 -12.35
C HIS A 139 -17.55 1.76 -12.16
N ALA A 140 -18.18 2.80 -11.61
CA ALA A 140 -19.63 2.88 -11.49
C ALA A 140 -20.32 2.95 -12.87
N ALA A 141 -19.74 3.66 -13.83
CA ALA A 141 -20.27 3.73 -15.20
C ALA A 141 -20.17 2.35 -15.90
N ILE A 142 -19.05 1.64 -15.74
CA ILE A 142 -18.90 0.27 -16.26
C ILE A 142 -19.94 -0.66 -15.64
N ALA A 143 -20.13 -0.62 -14.32
CA ALA A 143 -21.11 -1.46 -13.65
C ALA A 143 -22.54 -1.23 -14.14
N LYS A 144 -22.92 0.04 -14.38
CA LYS A 144 -24.23 0.37 -14.99
C LYS A 144 -24.38 -0.16 -16.41
N MET A 145 -23.35 0.01 -17.25
CA MET A 145 -23.37 -0.54 -18.61
C MET A 145 -23.45 -2.08 -18.60
N ASP A 146 -22.79 -2.71 -17.64
CA ASP A 146 -22.83 -4.17 -17.46
C ASP A 146 -24.24 -4.63 -17.08
N GLU A 147 -24.89 -3.96 -16.13
CA GLU A 147 -26.27 -4.20 -15.72
C GLU A 147 -27.25 -4.02 -16.89
N GLU A 148 -27.11 -2.96 -17.70
CA GLU A 148 -27.94 -2.74 -18.88
C GLU A 148 -27.72 -3.78 -19.99
N ARG A 149 -26.48 -4.26 -20.17
CA ARG A 149 -26.10 -5.21 -21.22
C ARG A 149 -26.33 -6.67 -20.86
N HIS A 150 -26.56 -6.98 -19.59
CA HIS A 150 -26.83 -8.34 -19.11
C HIS A 150 -28.32 -8.50 -18.77
N PRO A 151 -29.14 -9.03 -19.70
CA PRO A 151 -30.51 -9.37 -19.36
C PRO A 151 -30.51 -10.38 -18.22
N HIS A 152 -31.09 -10.00 -17.08
CA HIS A 152 -31.31 -10.87 -15.94
C HIS A 152 -32.40 -11.89 -16.26
N VAL A 153 -32.15 -12.77 -17.23
CA VAL A 153 -33.07 -13.85 -17.56
C VAL A 153 -32.92 -14.90 -16.45
N PRO A 154 -33.96 -15.11 -15.62
CA PRO A 154 -33.86 -16.07 -14.54
C PRO A 154 -33.80 -17.48 -15.12
N CYS A 155 -32.82 -18.26 -14.67
CA CYS A 155 -32.70 -19.66 -15.04
C CYS A 155 -33.96 -20.42 -14.58
N PRO A 156 -34.66 -21.16 -15.45
CA PRO A 156 -35.86 -21.89 -15.07
C PRO A 156 -35.58 -23.00 -14.04
N TYR A 157 -34.33 -23.50 -14.00
CA TYR A 157 -33.91 -24.64 -13.18
C TYR A 157 -33.45 -24.25 -11.78
N CYS A 158 -32.57 -23.24 -11.65
CA CYS A 158 -31.97 -22.85 -10.37
C CYS A 158 -32.40 -21.46 -9.89
N LYS A 159 -33.24 -20.75 -10.66
CA LYS A 159 -33.71 -19.37 -10.40
C LYS A 159 -32.61 -18.30 -10.31
N SER A 160 -31.36 -18.64 -10.61
CA SER A 160 -30.26 -17.66 -10.71
C SER A 160 -30.47 -16.73 -11.91
N THR A 161 -30.21 -15.44 -11.71
CA THR A 161 -30.18 -14.40 -12.77
C THR A 161 -28.79 -14.26 -13.41
N ASN A 162 -27.81 -15.09 -13.00
CA ASN A 162 -26.48 -15.13 -13.59
C ASN A 162 -26.49 -15.97 -14.87
N THR A 163 -27.05 -15.37 -15.94
CA THR A 163 -27.16 -15.98 -17.26
C THR A 163 -26.49 -15.11 -18.31
N GLU A 164 -25.83 -15.73 -19.28
CA GLU A 164 -25.20 -15.04 -20.41
C GLU A 164 -25.79 -15.52 -21.73
N LYS A 165 -25.85 -14.63 -22.71
CA LYS A 165 -26.37 -14.97 -24.03
C LYS A 165 -25.37 -15.89 -24.74
N ILE A 166 -25.85 -17.05 -25.23
CA ILE A 166 -25.03 -17.98 -26.00
C ILE A 166 -24.62 -17.29 -27.30
N SER A 167 -23.35 -16.89 -27.39
CA SER A 167 -22.80 -16.20 -28.57
C SER A 167 -22.86 -17.09 -29.81
N THR A 168 -23.07 -16.49 -30.99
CA THR A 168 -23.22 -17.19 -32.27
C THR A 168 -22.00 -18.06 -32.63
N VAL A 169 -20.81 -17.72 -32.15
CA VAL A 169 -19.58 -18.52 -32.34
C VAL A 169 -19.65 -19.84 -31.57
N SER A 170 -20.18 -19.84 -30.34
CA SER A 170 -20.37 -21.08 -29.55
C SER A 170 -21.48 -22.00 -30.11
N ARG A 171 -22.45 -21.41 -30.83
CA ARG A 171 -23.45 -22.17 -31.61
C ARG A 171 -22.79 -22.88 -32.79
N ALA A 172 -21.93 -22.22 -33.57
CA ALA A 172 -21.31 -22.80 -34.77
C ALA A 172 -20.44 -24.03 -34.46
N VAL A 173 -19.60 -23.98 -33.42
CA VAL A 173 -18.69 -25.09 -33.05
C VAL A 173 -19.46 -26.34 -32.59
N SER A 174 -20.64 -26.16 -32.00
CA SER A 174 -21.43 -27.27 -31.47
C SER A 174 -22.33 -27.95 -32.51
N VAL A 175 -22.54 -27.35 -33.68
CA VAL A 175 -23.22 -28.01 -34.82
C VAL A 175 -22.22 -28.84 -35.65
N SER A 176 -20.95 -28.43 -35.72
CA SER A 176 -19.92 -29.08 -36.53
C SER A 176 -19.32 -30.37 -35.92
N LEU A 177 -19.46 -30.60 -34.60
CA LEU A 177 -18.81 -31.73 -33.92
C LEU A 177 -19.75 -32.90 -33.56
N VAL A 178 -21.05 -32.68 -33.42
CA VAL A 178 -22.00 -33.73 -33.02
C VAL A 178 -23.35 -33.48 -33.72
N GLY A 179 -23.58 -34.15 -34.85
CA GLY A 179 -24.80 -33.99 -35.64
C GLY A 179 -26.08 -34.13 -34.80
N ALA A 180 -27.04 -33.24 -35.04
CA ALA A 180 -28.45 -33.25 -34.58
C ALA A 180 -28.79 -33.56 -33.09
N ALA A 181 -27.82 -33.79 -32.21
CA ALA A 181 -28.00 -34.14 -30.80
C ALA A 181 -27.33 -33.13 -29.84
N SER A 182 -27.10 -31.90 -30.30
CA SER A 182 -26.58 -30.84 -29.44
C SER A 182 -27.74 -30.19 -28.68
N GLY A 183 -27.83 -30.43 -27.36
CA GLY A 183 -28.81 -29.82 -26.44
C GLY A 183 -28.72 -28.30 -26.30
N LYS A 184 -28.13 -27.61 -27.30
CA LYS A 184 -27.96 -26.15 -27.47
C LYS A 184 -28.72 -25.60 -28.69
N ILE A 185 -29.34 -26.44 -29.53
CA ILE A 185 -30.12 -26.00 -30.70
C ILE A 185 -31.38 -25.26 -30.20
N GLY A 186 -31.56 -24.01 -30.65
CA GLY A 186 -32.70 -23.15 -30.29
C GLY A 186 -32.59 -22.40 -28.96
N LYS A 187 -31.55 -22.67 -28.15
CA LYS A 187 -31.38 -22.08 -26.82
C LYS A 187 -30.59 -20.78 -26.89
N GLN A 188 -31.02 -19.78 -26.12
CA GLN A 188 -30.49 -18.42 -26.21
C GLN A 188 -29.57 -18.06 -25.03
N TRP A 189 -29.73 -18.73 -23.89
CA TRP A 189 -29.11 -18.38 -22.61
C TRP A 189 -28.34 -19.56 -22.01
N HIS A 190 -27.20 -19.25 -21.40
CA HIS A 190 -26.40 -20.17 -20.60
C HIS A 190 -26.39 -19.68 -19.15
N CYS A 191 -26.76 -20.54 -18.19
CA CYS A 191 -26.68 -20.21 -16.78
C CYS A 191 -25.30 -20.57 -16.22
N LYS A 192 -24.58 -19.58 -15.68
CA LYS A 192 -23.26 -19.80 -15.05
C LYS A 192 -23.33 -20.52 -13.71
N GLN A 193 -24.48 -20.46 -13.03
CA GLN A 193 -24.65 -21.08 -11.72
C GLN A 193 -24.86 -22.59 -11.78
N CYS A 194 -25.69 -23.08 -12.72
CA CYS A 194 -26.01 -24.52 -12.83
C CYS A 194 -25.53 -25.14 -14.15
N GLY A 195 -24.86 -24.37 -15.01
CA GLY A 195 -24.31 -24.83 -16.31
C GLY A 195 -25.36 -25.16 -17.38
N SER A 196 -26.66 -24.93 -17.10
CA SER A 196 -27.74 -25.29 -18.02
C SER A 196 -27.89 -24.27 -19.15
N ASN A 197 -28.13 -24.77 -20.36
CA ASN A 197 -28.53 -23.93 -21.51
C ASN A 197 -30.06 -23.97 -21.63
N PHE A 198 -30.70 -22.83 -21.92
CA PHE A 198 -32.16 -22.72 -22.18
C PHE A 198 -32.51 -21.62 -23.19
#